data_AF-A0ABD5SMY5-F1
#
_entry.id   AF-A0ABD5SMY5-F1
#
_cell.length_a   1.000
_cell.length_b   1.000
_cell.length_c   1.000
_cell.angle_alpha   90.00
_cell.angle_beta   90.00
_cell.angle_gamma   90.00
#
_symmetry.space_group_name_H-M   'P 1'
#
loop_
_entity.id
_entity.type
_entity.pdbx_description
1 polymer ?
#
loop_
_entity_poly.entity_id
_entity_poly.type
_entity_poly.pdbx_seq_one_letter_code
_entity_poly.pdbx_strand_id
1 'polypeptide(L)'
;MTNYSRRQFLGVLGAGAVASTGLSQPASAQETPVVKMGNNYFDPIGLHVEPGTTVRFEIAAGAHSATAYENRIPSDASAFDSGVISSGGFEYTFEEPGTYDYYCIPHKSVGMVGRIVVGSPGGPAEESSIPDGEVPDSETIVQNGAVAIGSDVDGSGSTDDGMMGPGGGGMMGGPRGGWGGVPFVGGALGMLGLVGGLLYWALDRGDAPSRSDNSAMETLQRRYARGEIDEEEFHRRRERLETGEEDASQ
;
A
#
# COMPACT_ATOMS: atom_id res chain seq x y z
N MET A 1 19.55 -17.24 -90.73
CA MET A 1 18.47 -18.19 -91.07
C MET A 1 17.78 -18.57 -89.77
N THR A 2 16.52 -18.17 -89.68
CA THR A 2 15.63 -18.28 -88.54
C THR A 2 15.17 -19.72 -88.36
N ASN A 3 15.11 -20.23 -87.13
CA ASN A 3 14.13 -21.27 -86.79
C ASN A 3 13.66 -21.02 -85.36
N TYR A 4 12.42 -20.55 -85.26
CA TYR A 4 11.62 -20.62 -84.04
C TYR A 4 11.08 -22.04 -83.93
N SER A 5 11.19 -22.66 -82.75
CA SER A 5 10.27 -23.71 -82.33
C SER A 5 9.58 -23.28 -81.05
N ARG A 6 8.25 -23.36 -81.08
CA ARG A 6 7.30 -22.83 -80.12
C ARG A 6 6.52 -24.04 -79.62
N ARG A 7 6.34 -24.12 -78.28
CA ARG A 7 5.40 -24.97 -77.51
C ARG A 7 5.94 -26.32 -77.02
N GLN A 8 6.08 -26.43 -75.70
CA GLN A 8 5.38 -27.45 -74.92
C GLN A 8 5.07 -26.89 -73.51
N PHE A 9 3.80 -27.06 -73.13
CA PHE A 9 3.18 -26.76 -71.84
C PHE A 9 3.32 -27.98 -70.91
N LEU A 10 2.92 -27.81 -69.63
CA LEU A 10 2.84 -28.77 -68.51
C LEU A 10 4.11 -28.74 -67.63
N GLY A 11 4.08 -28.42 -66.34
CA GLY A 11 3.01 -28.36 -65.35
C GLY A 11 3.55 -29.00 -64.08
N VAL A 12 3.90 -28.22 -63.06
CA VAL A 12 4.15 -28.73 -61.70
C VAL A 12 3.57 -27.72 -60.71
N LEU A 13 2.33 -28.00 -60.29
CA LEU A 13 1.78 -27.48 -59.04
C LEU A 13 2.47 -28.25 -57.90
N GLY A 14 3.49 -27.65 -57.31
CA GLY A 14 4.07 -28.12 -56.05
C GLY A 14 3.19 -27.68 -54.90
N ALA A 15 2.24 -28.53 -54.48
CA ALA A 15 1.51 -28.37 -53.24
C ALA A 15 2.44 -28.67 -52.06
N GLY A 16 3.12 -27.66 -51.54
CA GLY A 16 3.86 -27.75 -50.28
C GLY A 16 2.90 -27.58 -49.11
N ALA A 17 2.38 -28.68 -48.58
CA ALA A 17 1.70 -28.68 -47.29
C ALA A 17 2.75 -28.49 -46.19
N VAL A 18 2.93 -27.26 -45.71
CA VAL A 18 3.62 -27.00 -44.45
C VAL A 18 2.68 -27.39 -43.31
N ALA A 19 2.87 -28.59 -42.75
CA ALA A 19 2.26 -28.98 -41.50
C ALA A 19 2.94 -28.21 -40.37
N SER A 20 2.40 -27.04 -40.01
CA SER A 20 2.74 -26.36 -38.76
C SER A 20 2.13 -27.16 -37.61
N THR A 21 2.94 -28.05 -37.01
CA THR A 21 2.66 -28.56 -35.68
C THR A 21 2.70 -27.38 -34.71
N GLY A 22 1.53 -26.83 -34.40
CA GLY A 22 1.37 -25.88 -33.31
C GLY A 22 1.78 -26.58 -32.02
N LEU A 23 2.90 -26.16 -31.44
CA LEU A 23 3.23 -26.49 -30.06
C LEU A 23 2.19 -25.77 -29.19
N SER A 24 1.14 -26.47 -28.78
CA SER A 24 0.31 -26.01 -27.67
C SER A 24 1.17 -26.08 -26.42
N GLN A 25 1.81 -24.97 -26.06
CA GLN A 25 2.39 -24.85 -24.73
C GLN A 25 1.26 -24.98 -23.71
N PRO A 26 1.39 -25.85 -22.69
CA PRO A 26 0.45 -25.88 -21.60
C PRO A 26 0.48 -24.48 -20.96
N ALA A 27 -0.68 -23.82 -20.90
CA ALA A 27 -0.84 -22.64 -20.08
C ALA A 27 -0.51 -23.06 -18.64
N SER A 28 0.61 -22.59 -18.12
CA SER A 28 0.89 -22.72 -16.70
C SER A 28 -0.29 -22.08 -15.98
N ALA A 29 -0.96 -22.82 -15.08
CA ALA A 29 -1.95 -22.24 -14.20
C ALA A 29 -1.21 -21.26 -13.29
N GLN A 30 -1.13 -20.00 -13.71
CA GLN A 30 -0.60 -18.94 -12.87
C GLN A 30 -1.57 -18.76 -11.71
N GLU A 31 -1.04 -18.76 -10.49
CA GLU A 31 -1.83 -18.51 -9.29
C GLU A 31 -2.44 -17.11 -9.40
N THR A 32 -3.76 -17.00 -9.21
CA THR A 32 -4.47 -15.72 -9.34
C THR A 32 -3.89 -14.73 -8.31
N PRO A 33 -3.26 -13.62 -8.74
CA PRO A 33 -2.72 -12.65 -7.81
C PRO A 33 -3.83 -12.06 -6.93
N VAL A 34 -3.54 -11.91 -5.64
CA VAL A 34 -4.50 -11.44 -4.64
C VAL A 34 -4.04 -10.13 -4.03
N VAL A 35 -4.93 -9.13 -4.03
CA VAL A 35 -4.79 -7.89 -3.25
C VAL A 35 -5.71 -8.00 -2.04
N LYS A 36 -5.15 -8.04 -0.84
CA LYS A 36 -5.91 -8.08 0.41
C LYS A 36 -6.37 -6.68 0.79
N MET A 37 -7.62 -6.58 1.23
CA MET A 37 -8.25 -5.37 1.74
C MET A 37 -8.55 -5.54 3.22
N GLY A 38 -7.87 -4.80 4.09
CA GLY A 38 -8.10 -4.85 5.53
C GLY A 38 -7.58 -3.62 6.23
N ASN A 39 -8.13 -3.27 7.39
CA ASN A 39 -7.70 -2.16 8.26
C ASN A 39 -7.29 -0.88 7.49
N ASN A 40 -8.07 -0.50 6.49
CA ASN A 40 -7.89 0.69 5.64
C ASN A 40 -6.64 0.67 4.71
N TYR A 41 -6.14 -0.51 4.35
CA TYR A 41 -5.04 -0.67 3.39
C TYR A 41 -5.37 -1.68 2.28
N PHE A 42 -4.63 -1.55 1.18
CA PHE A 42 -4.43 -2.60 0.18
C PHE A 42 -3.06 -3.24 0.38
N ASP A 43 -2.99 -4.57 0.34
CA ASP A 43 -1.72 -5.31 0.42
C ASP A 43 -1.68 -6.44 -0.63
N PRO A 44 -0.77 -6.38 -1.63
CA PRO A 44 0.20 -5.31 -1.84
C PRO A 44 -0.45 -3.97 -2.21
N ILE A 45 0.21 -2.86 -1.86
CA ILE A 45 -0.22 -1.50 -2.28
C ILE A 45 0.15 -1.22 -3.74
N GLY A 46 1.18 -1.90 -4.25
CA GLY A 46 1.62 -1.85 -5.65
C GLY A 46 1.76 -3.26 -6.23
N LEU A 47 1.18 -3.51 -7.40
CA LEU A 47 1.23 -4.84 -8.05
C LEU A 47 1.51 -4.73 -9.55
N HIS A 48 2.45 -5.51 -10.06
CA HIS A 48 2.73 -5.69 -11.48
C HIS A 48 2.12 -6.98 -11.98
N VAL A 49 1.42 -6.92 -13.11
CA VAL A 49 0.83 -8.07 -13.80
C VAL A 49 0.98 -7.95 -15.30
N GLU A 50 0.86 -9.07 -16.01
CA GLU A 50 0.79 -9.07 -17.47
C GLU A 50 -0.63 -8.76 -17.97
N PRO A 51 -0.79 -8.19 -19.18
CA PRO A 51 -2.09 -8.03 -19.82
C PRO A 51 -2.89 -9.33 -19.88
N GLY A 52 -4.20 -9.24 -19.61
CA GLY A 52 -5.12 -10.37 -19.51
C GLY A 52 -5.13 -11.07 -18.14
N THR A 53 -4.36 -10.59 -17.16
CA THR A 53 -4.34 -11.16 -15.81
C THR A 53 -5.60 -10.78 -15.03
N THR A 54 -6.26 -11.77 -14.43
CA THR A 54 -7.30 -11.55 -13.42
C THR A 54 -6.67 -11.35 -12.04
N VAL A 55 -6.97 -10.23 -11.40
CA VAL A 55 -6.57 -9.96 -10.01
C VAL A 55 -7.79 -10.11 -9.11
N ARG A 56 -7.60 -10.75 -7.95
CA ARG A 56 -8.63 -10.92 -6.93
C ARG A 56 -8.40 -9.97 -5.77
N PHE A 57 -9.34 -9.08 -5.52
CA PHE A 57 -9.40 -8.22 -4.34
C PHE A 57 -10.16 -8.96 -3.23
N GLU A 58 -9.48 -9.37 -2.16
CA GLU A 58 -10.05 -10.23 -1.11
C GLU A 58 -10.20 -9.45 0.20
N ILE A 59 -11.35 -9.56 0.87
CA ILE A 59 -11.56 -8.96 2.19
C ILE A 59 -10.80 -9.75 3.25
N ALA A 60 -9.79 -9.12 3.83
CA ALA A 60 -9.05 -9.64 4.98
C ALA A 60 -9.69 -9.21 6.32
N ALA A 61 -10.20 -7.98 6.39
CA ALA A 61 -10.93 -7.47 7.55
C ALA A 61 -11.79 -6.26 7.15
N GLY A 62 -12.87 -5.98 7.88
CA GLY A 62 -13.69 -4.78 7.64
C GLY A 62 -14.54 -4.82 6.38
N ALA A 63 -14.86 -3.64 5.83
CA ALA A 63 -15.66 -3.47 4.63
C ALA A 63 -14.99 -2.48 3.69
N HIS A 64 -14.70 -2.91 2.47
CA HIS A 64 -13.87 -2.17 1.53
C HIS A 64 -14.43 -2.25 0.11
N SER A 65 -13.99 -1.34 -0.75
CA SER A 65 -14.15 -1.47 -2.19
C SER A 65 -12.78 -1.42 -2.88
N ALA A 66 -12.73 -1.94 -4.10
CA ALA A 66 -11.68 -1.67 -5.08
C ALA A 66 -12.34 -0.92 -6.24
N THR A 67 -12.02 0.37 -6.38
CA THR A 67 -12.70 1.28 -7.30
C THR A 67 -11.66 2.08 -8.09
N ALA A 68 -11.68 2.01 -9.40
CA ALA A 68 -10.76 2.74 -10.27
C ALA A 68 -10.96 4.26 -10.17
N TYR A 69 -9.87 5.02 -10.27
CA TYR A 69 -9.95 6.43 -10.66
C TYR A 69 -10.17 6.52 -12.17
N GLU A 70 -11.38 6.82 -12.63
CA GLU A 70 -11.72 6.82 -14.06
C GLU A 70 -10.77 7.67 -14.93
N ASN A 71 -10.20 8.74 -14.38
CA ASN A 71 -9.27 9.63 -15.05
C ASN A 71 -7.78 9.26 -14.85
N ARG A 72 -7.49 8.11 -14.23
CA ARG A 72 -6.13 7.61 -13.93
C ARG A 72 -6.00 6.11 -14.24
N ILE A 73 -6.63 5.69 -15.32
CA ILE A 73 -6.48 4.38 -15.95
C ILE A 73 -6.21 4.58 -17.45
N PRO A 74 -5.68 3.58 -18.17
CA PRO A 74 -5.51 3.67 -19.62
C PRO A 74 -6.80 4.07 -20.32
N SER A 75 -6.72 4.92 -21.35
CA SER A 75 -7.90 5.51 -22.01
C SER A 75 -8.84 4.50 -22.64
N ASP A 76 -8.31 3.35 -23.04
CA ASP A 76 -9.07 2.26 -23.66
C ASP A 76 -9.57 1.23 -22.62
N ALA A 77 -9.18 1.38 -21.35
CA ALA A 77 -9.60 0.48 -20.29
C ALA A 77 -10.99 0.84 -19.74
N SER A 78 -11.75 -0.18 -19.34
CA SER A 78 -12.98 0.03 -18.56
C SER A 78 -12.63 0.33 -17.10
N ALA A 79 -13.36 1.26 -16.48
CA ALA A 79 -13.28 1.49 -15.04
C ALA A 79 -13.94 0.32 -14.29
N PHE A 80 -13.33 -0.10 -13.18
CA PHE A 80 -13.87 -1.13 -12.29
C PHE A 80 -14.34 -0.54 -10.97
N ASP A 81 -15.41 -1.12 -10.41
CA ASP A 81 -15.90 -0.82 -9.07
C ASP A 81 -16.55 -2.08 -8.47
N SER A 82 -15.99 -2.58 -7.36
CA SER A 82 -16.57 -3.71 -6.65
C SER A 82 -17.85 -3.36 -5.88
N GLY A 83 -18.11 -2.07 -5.65
CA GLY A 83 -18.95 -1.62 -4.55
C GLY A 83 -18.33 -1.96 -3.18
N VAL A 84 -18.96 -1.51 -2.09
CA VAL A 84 -18.50 -1.86 -0.74
C VAL A 84 -18.90 -3.29 -0.40
N ILE A 85 -17.90 -4.15 -0.18
CA ILE A 85 -18.05 -5.55 0.20
C ILE A 85 -17.43 -5.79 1.58
N SER A 86 -18.00 -6.70 2.37
CA SER A 86 -17.58 -7.02 3.74
C SER A 86 -17.15 -8.48 3.94
N SER A 87 -17.21 -9.29 2.88
CA SER A 87 -16.76 -10.68 2.88
C SER A 87 -16.50 -11.15 1.45
N GLY A 88 -15.73 -12.22 1.28
CA GLY A 88 -15.37 -12.77 -0.02
C GLY A 88 -14.38 -11.86 -0.76
N GLY A 89 -14.59 -11.70 -2.07
CA GLY A 89 -13.74 -10.86 -2.89
C GLY A 89 -14.39 -10.46 -4.22
N PHE A 90 -13.72 -9.56 -4.91
CA PHE A 90 -14.05 -9.08 -6.25
C PHE A 90 -12.91 -9.44 -7.20
N GLU A 91 -13.23 -9.87 -8.41
CA GLU A 91 -12.23 -10.19 -9.43
C GLU A 91 -12.37 -9.23 -10.61
N TYR A 92 -11.23 -8.79 -11.13
CA TYR A 92 -11.17 -7.96 -12.33
C TYR A 92 -10.04 -8.40 -13.24
N THR A 93 -10.33 -8.50 -14.54
CA THR A 93 -9.34 -8.84 -15.56
C THR A 93 -8.80 -7.57 -16.18
N PHE A 94 -7.48 -7.40 -16.08
CA PHE A 94 -6.77 -6.24 -16.60
C PHE A 94 -6.28 -6.52 -18.03
N GLU A 95 -7.02 -6.07 -19.04
CA GLU A 95 -6.69 -6.34 -20.44
C GLU A 95 -5.73 -5.30 -21.05
N GLU A 96 -5.96 -4.01 -20.80
CA GLU A 96 -5.20 -2.95 -21.44
C GLU A 96 -3.89 -2.64 -20.68
N PRO A 97 -2.73 -2.58 -21.36
CA PRO A 97 -1.48 -2.18 -20.73
C PRO A 97 -1.51 -0.75 -20.19
N GLY A 98 -0.76 -0.50 -19.12
CA GLY A 98 -0.60 0.80 -18.49
C GLY A 98 -0.81 0.77 -16.98
N THR A 99 -0.92 1.95 -16.38
CA THR A 99 -1.01 2.12 -14.93
C THR A 99 -2.43 2.44 -14.49
N TYR A 100 -2.91 1.70 -13.49
CA TYR A 100 -4.24 1.79 -12.92
C TYR A 100 -4.13 2.23 -11.47
N ASP A 101 -4.51 3.47 -11.18
CA ASP A 101 -4.72 3.91 -9.81
C ASP A 101 -6.15 3.60 -9.37
N TYR A 102 -6.29 3.13 -8.13
CA TYR A 102 -7.59 2.79 -7.54
C TYR A 102 -7.66 3.16 -6.06
N TYR A 103 -8.86 3.19 -5.52
CA TYR A 103 -9.14 3.57 -4.14
C TYR A 103 -10.28 2.74 -3.54
N CYS A 104 -10.40 2.85 -2.22
CA CYS A 104 -11.53 2.32 -1.47
C CYS A 104 -12.51 3.46 -1.16
N ILE A 105 -13.76 3.36 -1.61
CA ILE A 105 -14.80 4.39 -1.44
C ILE A 105 -14.93 4.87 0.03
N PRO A 106 -15.12 3.99 1.04
CA PRO A 106 -15.30 4.43 2.42
C PRO A 106 -14.02 4.97 3.08
N HIS A 107 -12.84 4.68 2.53
CA HIS A 107 -11.54 4.98 3.16
C HIS A 107 -10.63 5.86 2.29
N LYS A 108 -11.17 6.44 1.23
CA LYS A 108 -10.47 7.35 0.32
C LYS A 108 -9.85 8.53 1.06
N SER A 109 -10.62 9.16 1.96
CA SER A 109 -10.18 10.35 2.72
C SER A 109 -9.06 10.06 3.72
N VAL A 110 -8.78 8.80 4.01
CA VAL A 110 -7.68 8.37 4.88
C VAL A 110 -6.55 7.67 4.11
N GLY A 111 -6.55 7.78 2.77
CA GLY A 111 -5.45 7.31 1.94
C GLY A 111 -5.46 5.83 1.60
N MET A 112 -6.61 5.16 1.66
CA MET A 112 -6.72 3.80 1.14
C MET A 112 -6.78 3.80 -0.39
N VAL A 113 -5.58 3.88 -0.99
CA VAL A 113 -5.32 3.89 -2.43
C VAL A 113 -4.32 2.80 -2.79
N GLY A 114 -4.30 2.39 -4.05
CA GLY A 114 -3.35 1.42 -4.57
C GLY A 114 -3.08 1.62 -6.05
N ARG A 115 -2.04 0.94 -6.54
CA ARG A 115 -1.60 0.99 -7.94
C ARG A 115 -1.38 -0.40 -8.52
N ILE A 116 -1.91 -0.64 -9.72
CA ILE A 116 -1.60 -1.82 -10.52
C ILE A 116 -0.95 -1.37 -11.82
N VAL A 117 0.20 -1.96 -12.16
CA VAL A 117 0.86 -1.77 -13.46
C VAL A 117 0.62 -3.02 -14.31
N VAL A 118 0.07 -2.83 -15.50
CA VAL A 118 -0.25 -3.91 -16.44
C VAL A 118 0.73 -3.84 -17.61
N GLY A 119 1.64 -4.81 -17.71
CA GLY A 119 2.73 -4.75 -18.67
C GLY A 119 3.71 -3.63 -18.34
N SER A 120 3.69 -2.53 -19.10
CA SER A 120 4.59 -1.38 -18.88
C SER A 120 3.84 -0.17 -18.30
N PRO A 121 4.48 0.66 -17.45
CA PRO A 121 3.87 1.90 -16.94
C PRO A 121 3.41 2.82 -18.07
N GLY A 122 2.26 3.46 -17.90
CA GLY A 122 1.74 4.40 -18.89
C GLY A 122 0.33 4.90 -18.62
N GLY A 123 -0.08 5.89 -19.41
CA GLY A 123 -1.41 6.49 -19.32
C GLY A 123 -1.51 7.61 -18.27
N PRO A 124 -2.72 8.12 -18.03
CA PRO A 124 -2.95 9.32 -17.22
C PRO A 124 -2.45 9.25 -15.77
N ALA A 125 -2.33 8.04 -15.20
CA ALA A 125 -1.81 7.85 -13.85
C ALA A 125 -0.32 8.22 -13.70
N GLU A 126 0.43 8.26 -14.80
CA GLU A 126 1.85 8.65 -14.82
C GLU A 126 2.04 10.17 -15.00
N GLU A 127 1.00 10.90 -15.38
CA GLU A 127 1.11 12.34 -15.69
C GLU A 127 1.09 13.22 -14.44
N SER A 128 0.64 12.68 -13.30
CA SER A 128 0.51 13.41 -12.04
C SER A 128 0.47 12.45 -10.86
N SER A 129 0.71 12.96 -9.65
CA SER A 129 0.58 12.19 -8.41
C SER A 129 -0.88 11.77 -8.14
N ILE A 130 -1.05 10.66 -7.44
CA ILE A 130 -2.36 10.21 -6.97
C ILE A 130 -2.95 11.23 -5.97
N PRO A 131 -4.26 11.54 -6.03
CA PRO A 131 -4.80 12.69 -5.29
C PRO A 131 -5.04 12.46 -3.80
N ASP A 132 -5.30 11.24 -3.36
CA ASP A 132 -5.81 10.96 -2.00
C ASP A 132 -4.83 10.20 -1.11
N GLY A 133 -3.58 10.01 -1.51
CA GLY A 133 -2.59 9.26 -0.74
C GLY A 133 -1.26 9.15 -1.46
N GLU A 134 -0.48 8.13 -1.12
CA GLU A 134 0.80 7.81 -1.73
C GLU A 134 0.77 6.35 -2.20
N VAL A 135 1.40 6.09 -3.33
CA VAL A 135 1.60 4.74 -3.88
C VAL A 135 3.05 4.63 -4.34
N PRO A 136 3.63 3.42 -4.36
CA PRO A 136 4.97 3.22 -4.90
C PRO A 136 5.06 3.63 -6.37
N ASP A 137 6.23 4.10 -6.80
CA ASP A 137 6.49 4.41 -8.20
C ASP A 137 6.29 3.18 -9.10
N SER A 138 5.78 3.39 -10.31
CA SER A 138 5.45 2.31 -11.23
C SER A 138 6.68 1.48 -11.63
N GLU A 139 7.85 2.11 -11.77
CA GLU A 139 9.12 1.41 -11.99
C GLU A 139 9.50 0.51 -10.81
N THR A 140 9.29 0.96 -9.58
CA THR A 140 9.52 0.17 -8.37
C THR A 140 8.57 -1.03 -8.32
N ILE A 141 7.31 -0.84 -8.73
CA ILE A 141 6.33 -1.92 -8.82
C ILE A 141 6.76 -2.95 -9.87
N VAL A 142 7.15 -2.52 -11.07
CA VAL A 142 7.62 -3.42 -12.14
C VAL A 142 8.89 -4.17 -11.73
N GLN A 143 9.82 -3.50 -11.06
CA GLN A 143 11.07 -4.13 -10.60
C GLN A 143 10.83 -5.21 -9.54
N ASN A 144 9.92 -4.96 -8.59
CA ASN A 144 9.68 -5.85 -7.45
C ASN A 144 8.56 -6.86 -7.68
N GLY A 145 7.74 -6.68 -8.71
CA GLY A 145 6.55 -7.48 -8.99
C GLY A 145 5.37 -7.15 -8.05
N ALA A 146 5.62 -7.03 -6.75
CA ALA A 146 4.66 -6.57 -5.76
C ALA A 146 5.37 -5.77 -4.66
N VAL A 147 4.73 -4.70 -4.19
CA VAL A 147 5.21 -3.84 -3.11
C VAL A 147 4.19 -3.88 -1.98
N ALA A 148 4.59 -4.44 -0.84
CA ALA A 148 3.73 -4.56 0.34
C ALA A 148 3.47 -3.18 0.97
N ILE A 149 2.34 -3.04 1.66
CA ILE A 149 2.10 -1.83 2.45
C ILE A 149 3.16 -1.71 3.56
N GLY A 150 3.76 -0.53 3.72
CA GLY A 150 4.76 -0.28 4.76
C GLY A 150 6.14 -0.87 4.50
N SER A 151 6.44 -1.37 3.30
CA SER A 151 7.83 -1.58 2.89
C SER A 151 8.50 -0.21 2.74
N ASP A 152 9.53 0.06 3.53
CA ASP A 152 10.41 1.22 3.38
C ASP A 152 11.15 1.09 2.04
N VAL A 153 10.50 1.50 0.94
CA VAL A 153 11.20 1.76 -0.32
C VAL A 153 11.84 3.13 -0.17
N ASP A 154 13.04 3.13 0.38
CA ASP A 154 13.98 4.26 0.39
C ASP A 154 14.14 4.77 -1.06
N GLY A 155 13.39 5.82 -1.42
CA GLY A 155 13.22 6.15 -2.82
C GLY A 155 12.70 7.54 -3.18
N SER A 156 12.74 8.53 -2.28
CA SER A 156 12.72 9.94 -2.70
C SER A 156 13.47 10.78 -1.68
N GLY A 157 14.79 10.80 -1.83
CA GLY A 157 15.66 11.72 -1.12
C GLY A 157 15.48 13.14 -1.65
N SER A 158 14.61 13.92 -1.02
CA SER A 158 14.88 15.35 -0.84
C SER A 158 15.88 15.47 0.31
N THR A 159 17.18 15.42 -0.01
CA THR A 159 18.23 15.74 0.97
C THR A 159 18.24 17.24 1.21
N ASP A 160 17.43 17.71 2.14
CA ASP A 160 17.59 19.02 2.78
C ASP A 160 18.16 18.83 4.19
N ASP A 161 19.33 18.20 4.29
CA ASP A 161 20.07 18.18 5.56
C ASP A 161 21.58 18.25 5.30
N GLY A 162 22.10 19.46 5.40
CA GLY A 162 23.53 19.71 5.32
C GLY A 162 23.87 21.18 5.40
N MET A 163 23.93 21.72 6.62
CA MET A 163 25.05 22.54 7.15
C MET A 163 24.62 23.24 8.45
N MET A 164 25.06 22.68 9.59
CA MET A 164 25.14 23.44 10.85
C MET A 164 26.19 24.56 10.73
N GLY A 165 25.93 25.68 11.40
CA GLY A 165 26.65 26.96 11.28
C GLY A 165 28.13 26.97 11.71
N PRO A 166 28.76 28.16 11.79
CA PRO A 166 28.56 28.96 12.99
C PRO A 166 28.66 30.50 12.80
N GLY A 167 28.09 31.24 13.75
CA GLY A 167 28.63 32.55 14.16
C GLY A 167 27.72 33.76 14.00
N GLY A 168 27.82 34.66 14.98
CA GLY A 168 27.47 36.08 14.83
C GLY A 168 26.29 36.53 15.71
N GLY A 169 26.60 37.09 16.87
CA GLY A 169 25.60 37.75 17.73
C GLY A 169 25.08 39.08 17.15
N GLY A 170 24.02 39.62 17.76
CA GLY A 170 23.57 40.98 17.48
C GLY A 170 22.13 41.30 17.88
N MET A 171 21.98 41.87 19.07
CA MET A 171 21.22 43.10 19.40
C MET A 171 19.81 43.39 18.81
N MET A 172 18.86 43.57 19.74
CA MET A 172 17.89 44.69 19.91
C MET A 172 17.06 45.24 18.72
N GLY A 173 15.75 45.42 18.98
CA GLY A 173 15.09 46.70 18.62
C GLY A 173 13.61 46.67 18.20
N GLY A 174 12.69 46.77 19.17
CA GLY A 174 11.52 47.67 19.18
C GLY A 174 10.41 47.64 18.09
N PRO A 175 9.24 48.27 18.36
CA PRO A 175 7.93 47.79 17.88
C PRO A 175 7.23 48.71 16.87
N ARG A 176 6.27 48.19 16.06
CA ARG A 176 4.99 48.86 15.67
C ARG A 176 4.14 48.12 14.61
N GLY A 177 2.83 48.05 14.88
CA GLY A 177 1.72 48.12 13.91
C GLY A 177 1.23 46.77 13.33
N GLY A 178 -0.06 46.42 13.28
CA GLY A 178 -1.29 47.12 13.66
C GLY A 178 -2.51 46.25 13.24
N TRP A 179 -3.47 46.12 14.16
CA TRP A 179 -4.93 46.04 14.01
C TRP A 179 -5.57 45.35 12.78
N GLY A 180 -6.36 44.31 13.07
CA GLY A 180 -7.36 43.79 12.14
C GLY A 180 -8.33 42.76 12.74
N GLY A 181 -9.28 43.21 13.57
CA GLY A 181 -10.64 42.66 13.63
C GLY A 181 -10.90 41.26 14.23
N VAL A 182 -11.43 41.23 15.45
CA VAL A 182 -12.33 40.16 15.94
C VAL A 182 -13.77 40.49 15.51
N PRO A 183 -14.67 39.51 15.32
CA PRO A 183 -15.38 39.00 16.49
C PRO A 183 -15.72 37.50 16.50
N PHE A 184 -15.38 36.88 17.62
CA PHE A 184 -16.23 36.02 18.45
C PHE A 184 -17.59 35.56 17.88
N VAL A 185 -17.68 34.30 17.43
CA VAL A 185 -18.79 33.37 17.75
C VAL A 185 -18.20 31.94 17.74
N GLY A 186 -18.02 31.32 18.91
CA GLY A 186 -17.58 29.92 19.01
C GLY A 186 -16.75 29.55 20.25
N GLY A 187 -16.26 30.54 21.02
CA GLY A 187 -15.36 30.30 22.15
C GLY A 187 -15.97 29.65 23.40
N ALA A 188 -17.29 29.52 23.50
CA ALA A 188 -17.94 28.99 24.71
C ALA A 188 -18.24 27.48 24.66
N LEU A 189 -18.34 26.85 23.48
CA LEU A 189 -18.57 25.41 23.37
C LEU A 189 -17.26 24.60 23.27
N GLY A 190 -16.19 25.20 22.75
CA GLY A 190 -14.86 24.57 22.72
C GLY A 190 -14.26 24.38 24.12
N MET A 191 -14.49 25.31 25.05
CA MET A 191 -13.96 25.21 26.42
C MET A 191 -14.72 24.20 27.30
N LEU A 192 -16.03 24.05 27.15
CA LEU A 192 -16.80 23.04 27.90
C LEU A 192 -16.49 21.62 27.43
N GLY A 193 -16.22 21.41 26.14
CA GLY A 193 -15.78 20.12 25.61
C GLY A 193 -14.41 19.69 26.13
N LEU A 194 -13.47 20.64 26.26
CA LEU A 194 -12.14 20.37 26.80
C LEU A 194 -12.18 20.07 28.31
N VAL A 195 -12.96 20.82 29.09
CA VAL A 195 -13.11 20.55 30.54
C VAL A 195 -13.90 19.28 30.79
N GLY A 196 -14.95 19.01 30.01
CA GLY A 196 -15.75 17.78 30.10
C GLY A 196 -14.97 16.53 29.69
N GLY A 197 -14.18 16.61 28.61
CA GLY A 197 -13.27 15.55 28.19
C GLY A 197 -12.14 15.28 29.18
N LEU A 198 -11.58 16.34 29.79
CA LEU A 198 -10.57 16.20 30.84
C LEU A 198 -11.17 15.59 32.13
N LEU A 199 -12.40 15.93 32.48
CA LEU A 199 -13.10 15.37 33.65
C LEU A 199 -13.52 13.91 33.42
N TYR A 200 -13.94 13.55 32.20
CA TYR A 200 -14.23 12.17 31.81
C TYR A 200 -12.97 11.30 31.84
N TRP A 201 -11.84 11.77 31.30
CA TRP A 201 -10.56 11.08 31.37
C TRP A 201 -9.97 10.99 32.78
N ALA A 202 -10.30 11.94 33.67
CA ALA A 202 -9.88 11.91 35.06
C ALA A 202 -10.72 10.96 35.95
N LEU A 203 -11.97 10.71 35.58
CA LEU A 203 -12.88 9.83 36.32
C LEU A 203 -12.89 8.38 35.81
N ASP A 204 -12.45 8.13 34.58
CA ASP A 204 -12.36 6.79 33.97
C ASP A 204 -10.97 6.13 34.10
N ARG A 205 -10.09 6.66 34.97
CA ARG A 205 -8.83 6.02 35.33
C ARG A 205 -9.07 4.85 36.29
N GLY A 206 -9.72 3.81 35.80
CA GLY A 206 -9.52 2.44 36.29
C GLY A 206 -8.19 1.92 35.76
N ASP A 207 -7.38 1.33 36.64
CA ASP A 207 -5.98 0.97 36.47
C ASP A 207 -5.60 0.40 35.08
N ALA A 208 -4.81 1.16 34.33
CA ALA A 208 -4.07 0.65 33.18
C ALA A 208 -2.67 0.22 33.65
N PRO A 209 -2.26 -1.05 33.48
CA PRO A 209 -0.93 -1.50 33.88
C PRO A 209 0.15 -0.78 33.05
N SER A 210 1.31 -0.58 33.67
CA SER A 210 2.38 0.26 33.15
C SER A 210 2.99 -0.35 31.88
N ARG A 211 3.42 0.52 30.95
CA ARG A 211 4.03 0.13 29.65
C ARG A 211 5.30 -0.72 29.83
N SER A 212 5.92 -0.70 31.01
CA SER A 212 7.08 -1.51 31.39
C SER A 212 6.73 -2.96 31.69
N ASP A 213 5.60 -3.23 32.35
CA ASP A 213 5.23 -4.59 32.78
C ASP A 213 4.91 -5.49 31.58
N ASN A 214 4.20 -4.94 30.59
CA ASN A 214 3.90 -5.62 29.32
C ASN A 214 5.20 -5.95 28.55
N SER A 215 6.17 -5.04 28.55
CA SER A 215 7.47 -5.22 27.88
C SER A 215 8.33 -6.28 28.56
N ALA A 216 8.32 -6.32 29.91
CA ALA A 216 9.04 -7.32 30.68
C ALA A 216 8.48 -8.73 30.43
N MET A 217 7.15 -8.88 30.40
CA MET A 217 6.50 -10.16 30.10
C MET A 217 6.72 -10.63 28.67
N GLU A 218 6.65 -9.72 27.69
CA GLU A 218 6.91 -10.06 26.29
C GLU A 218 8.35 -10.55 26.09
N THR A 219 9.31 -9.89 26.75
CA THR A 219 10.72 -10.30 26.73
C THR A 219 10.91 -11.69 27.35
N LEU A 220 10.25 -11.99 28.48
CA LEU A 220 10.36 -13.28 29.16
C LEU A 220 9.77 -14.43 28.31
N GLN A 221 8.60 -14.21 27.70
CA GLN A 221 7.97 -15.18 26.80
C GLN A 221 8.83 -15.49 25.58
N ARG A 222 9.47 -14.48 24.99
CA ARG A 222 10.34 -14.65 23.82
C ARG A 222 11.56 -15.53 24.12
N ARG A 223 12.13 -15.43 25.34
CA ARG A 223 13.26 -16.25 25.75
C ARG A 223 12.86 -17.70 26.01
N TYR A 224 11.70 -17.94 26.62
CA TYR A 224 11.15 -19.28 26.79
C TYR A 224 10.86 -19.95 25.43
N ALA A 225 10.25 -19.23 24.50
CA ALA A 225 9.96 -19.74 23.15
C ALA A 225 11.23 -20.12 22.36
N ARG A 226 12.38 -19.49 22.67
CA ARG A 226 13.68 -19.81 22.07
C ARG A 226 14.44 -20.91 22.83
N GLY A 227 13.93 -21.37 23.97
CA GLY A 227 14.60 -22.36 24.83
C GLY A 227 15.80 -21.81 25.59
N GLU A 228 15.90 -20.49 25.76
CA GLU A 228 17.00 -19.84 26.52
C GLU A 228 16.81 -19.96 28.04
N ILE A 229 15.59 -20.26 28.49
CA ILE A 229 15.22 -20.49 29.88
C ILE A 229 14.32 -21.72 29.97
N ASP A 230 14.42 -22.48 31.05
CA ASP A 230 13.55 -23.61 31.33
C ASP A 230 12.18 -23.18 31.88
N GLU A 231 11.23 -24.11 31.89
CA GLU A 231 9.84 -23.88 32.31
C GLU A 231 9.76 -23.45 33.79
N GLU A 232 10.59 -24.03 34.66
CA GLU A 232 10.61 -23.68 36.09
C GLU A 232 11.04 -22.22 36.31
N GLU A 233 12.08 -21.77 35.60
CA GLU A 233 12.59 -20.41 35.68
C GLU A 233 11.63 -19.40 35.03
N PHE A 234 10.96 -19.79 33.94
CA PHE A 234 9.90 -18.98 33.33
C PHE A 234 8.76 -18.73 34.32
N HIS A 235 8.25 -19.77 34.97
CA HIS A 235 7.15 -19.65 35.93
C HIS A 235 7.51 -18.78 37.14
N ARG A 236 8.71 -18.96 37.70
CA ARG A 236 9.20 -18.17 38.85
C ARG A 236 9.30 -16.68 38.54
N ARG A 237 9.78 -16.33 37.34
CA ARG A 237 9.95 -14.93 36.93
C ARG A 237 8.63 -14.29 36.49
N ARG A 238 7.74 -15.06 35.87
CA ARG A 238 6.40 -14.59 35.52
C ARG A 238 5.64 -14.17 36.76
N GLU A 239 5.63 -15.01 37.80
CA GLU A 239 4.92 -14.72 39.05
C GLU A 239 5.41 -13.43 39.69
N ARG A 240 6.73 -13.18 39.69
CA ARG A 240 7.31 -11.92 40.19
C ARG A 240 6.87 -10.68 39.40
N LEU A 241 6.80 -10.80 38.07
CA LEU A 241 6.36 -9.71 37.20
C LEU A 241 4.86 -9.44 37.35
N GLU A 242 4.07 -10.48 37.65
CA GLU A 242 2.63 -10.37 37.91
C GLU A 242 2.32 -9.78 39.29
N THR A 243 3.18 -10.01 40.30
CA THR A 243 2.99 -9.47 41.67
C THR A 243 3.60 -8.09 41.91
N GLY A 244 4.37 -7.55 40.97
CA GLY A 244 4.92 -6.18 41.03
C GLY A 244 6.02 -5.96 42.07
N GLU A 245 6.64 -7.04 42.57
CA GLU A 245 7.76 -6.95 43.53
C GLU A 245 9.10 -6.82 42.78
N GLU A 246 9.41 -5.60 42.32
CA GLU A 246 10.78 -5.21 41.98
C GLU A 246 11.49 -4.69 43.24
N ASP A 247 12.33 -5.55 43.83
CA ASP A 247 13.20 -5.20 44.95
C ASP A 247 14.25 -4.16 44.53
N ALA A 248 14.24 -3.02 45.22
CA ALA A 248 15.25 -1.98 45.10
C ALA A 248 16.58 -2.47 45.69
N SER A 249 17.54 -2.84 44.85
CA SER A 249 18.94 -2.88 45.27
C SER A 249 19.90 -2.62 44.11
N GLN A 250 20.50 -1.41 44.13
CA GLN A 250 21.90 -1.19 43.75
C GLN A 250 22.73 -1.16 45.02
#